data_AF-A0A9J7IPK4-F1
#
_entry.id   AF-A0A9J7IPK4-F1
#
_cell.length_a   1.000
_cell.length_b   1.000
_cell.length_c   1.000
_cell.angle_alpha   90.00
_cell.angle_beta   90.00
_cell.angle_gamma   90.00
#
_symmetry.space_group_name_H-M   'P 1'
#
loop_
_entity.id
_entity.type
_entity.pdbx_description
1 polymer ?
#
loop_
_entity_poly.entity_id
_entity_poly.type
_entity_poly.pdbx_seq_one_letter_code
_entity_poly.pdbx_strand_id
1 'polypeptide(L)'
;MEQNGANDLPYVVHTSEELGKYLVASRDLTPGDLVLTERPLVFGPKGMLDPEEVMPCVGCYKPVLTEAGERCAKCGWPVCSGNCPGLKDPRHHAAECEILSLRSECALNDMADYYRHDALLPLRCVLLQKTDPEGWKNLLEMQSHMECRTPGTEAYDEANEFIVEYLMHNFVSKLDEKQKKTYEITAELLHRICGIIDTNALEIRLPQGSELNALYAETYKMEHSCVPNTKHTFNLSPKDRKDLYKITIKAVVPIIKDNHISTMYSHALWGTQARRQHLKDTKFFACKCPRCSDPTELGTYLSAMRCLGDGNNPCDGIHLPQDPLDDETDWSCNKCPAKVSNSQINMVISQMGEDVENVLMMGGSVTVLENLLFRLSTFLHPNHYHMYTIKHSLVQLYGRQPGYTSKEILEKKIKICRELIAVTKTLDPGNARLSLYNSVLQHELHSALVMKFKNGVKDDEVKPLLTEAKLAVEDALNSLKDDMEEVSGKKLQSVIEGSKHEFERLCKQKNLEI
;
A
#
# COMPACT_ATOMS: atom_id res chain seq x y z
N MET A 1 -15.77 19.64 -23.39
CA MET A 1 -16.85 20.28 -22.61
C MET A 1 -16.19 21.31 -21.73
N GLU A 2 -16.51 22.57 -22.03
CA GLU A 2 -15.97 23.76 -21.40
C GLU A 2 -16.32 23.82 -19.91
N GLN A 3 -15.43 24.47 -19.16
CA GLN A 3 -15.59 24.84 -17.76
C GLN A 3 -16.88 25.65 -17.57
N ASN A 4 -17.78 25.13 -16.73
CA ASN A 4 -18.91 25.87 -16.19
C ASN A 4 -18.92 25.71 -14.66
N GLY A 5 -18.92 26.85 -13.96
CA GLY A 5 -19.25 26.98 -12.55
C GLY A 5 -18.06 26.83 -11.60
N ALA A 6 -17.89 27.79 -10.68
CA ALA A 6 -17.25 27.51 -9.40
C ALA A 6 -18.02 26.34 -8.76
N ASN A 7 -17.47 25.14 -8.96
CA ASN A 7 -18.15 23.87 -8.73
C ASN A 7 -18.29 23.61 -7.23
N ASP A 8 -19.44 23.06 -6.86
CA ASP A 8 -19.74 22.42 -5.58
C ASP A 8 -18.84 21.16 -5.42
N LEU A 9 -17.54 21.38 -5.26
CA LEU A 9 -16.57 20.31 -5.00
C LEU A 9 -17.03 19.57 -3.75
N PRO A 10 -16.92 18.23 -3.70
CA PRO A 10 -17.33 17.43 -2.54
C PRO A 10 -16.43 17.66 -1.31
N TYR A 11 -15.42 18.50 -1.43
CA TYR A 11 -14.49 18.87 -0.38
C TYR A 11 -14.15 20.36 -0.41
N VAL A 12 -13.66 20.84 0.73
CA VAL A 12 -13.00 22.13 0.92
C VAL A 12 -11.60 21.89 1.51
N VAL A 13 -10.64 22.74 1.16
CA VAL A 13 -9.27 22.67 1.69
C VAL A 13 -9.17 23.53 2.94
N HIS A 14 -8.72 22.95 4.03
CA HIS A 14 -8.40 23.65 5.28
C HIS A 14 -6.90 23.61 5.54
N THR A 15 -6.43 24.40 6.51
CA THR A 15 -5.04 24.38 6.96
C THR A 15 -4.97 24.44 8.49
N SER A 16 -4.05 23.69 9.08
CA SER A 16 -3.73 23.72 10.50
C SER A 16 -2.22 23.60 10.72
N GLU A 17 -1.75 23.97 11.91
CA GLU A 17 -0.34 23.80 12.28
C GLU A 17 0.07 22.32 12.36
N GLU A 18 -0.83 21.43 12.78
CA GLU A 18 -0.53 20.00 12.97
C GLU A 18 -0.55 19.21 11.65
N LEU A 19 -1.55 19.46 10.78
CA LEU A 19 -1.75 18.67 9.55
C LEU A 19 -1.22 19.36 8.29
N GLY A 20 -0.85 20.64 8.37
CA GLY A 20 -0.70 21.44 7.17
C GLY A 20 -2.03 21.56 6.43
N LYS A 21 -2.04 21.37 5.10
CA LYS A 21 -3.26 21.35 4.29
C LYS A 21 -3.99 20.02 4.45
N TYR A 22 -5.30 20.05 4.67
CA TYR A 22 -6.16 18.86 4.76
C TYR A 22 -7.50 19.06 4.06
N LEU A 23 -8.16 17.97 3.68
CA LEU A 23 -9.46 18.00 3.02
C LEU A 23 -10.60 17.74 4.01
N VAL A 24 -11.67 18.53 3.90
CA VAL A 24 -12.90 18.37 4.68
C VAL A 24 -14.08 18.24 3.74
N ALA A 25 -15.05 17.37 4.03
CA ALA A 25 -16.23 17.19 3.19
C ALA A 25 -17.12 18.45 3.19
N SER A 26 -17.46 18.96 2.00
CA SER A 26 -18.34 20.13 1.86
C SER A 26 -19.84 19.80 1.99
N ARG A 27 -20.16 18.51 1.87
CA ARG A 27 -21.49 17.90 1.95
C ARG A 27 -21.37 16.45 2.43
N ASP A 28 -22.49 15.83 2.75
CA ASP A 28 -22.51 14.39 3.04
C ASP A 28 -22.09 13.59 1.79
N LEU A 29 -21.23 12.61 2.00
CA LEU A 29 -20.75 11.66 1.01
C LEU A 29 -21.13 10.24 1.41
N THR A 30 -21.62 9.48 0.45
CA THR A 30 -21.97 8.07 0.61
C THR A 30 -20.91 7.17 -0.03
N PRO A 31 -20.78 5.90 0.42
CA PRO A 31 -19.82 4.97 -0.20
C PRO A 31 -20.01 4.86 -1.72
N GLY A 32 -18.94 5.12 -2.46
CA GLY A 32 -18.92 5.17 -3.92
C GLY A 32 -18.91 6.58 -4.52
N ASP A 33 -19.24 7.61 -3.74
CA ASP A 33 -19.19 9.00 -4.21
C ASP A 33 -17.76 9.39 -4.61
N LEU A 34 -17.63 10.06 -5.76
CA LEU A 34 -16.38 10.61 -6.23
C LEU A 34 -15.98 11.80 -5.37
N VAL A 35 -14.80 11.74 -4.76
CA VAL A 35 -14.18 12.84 -4.01
C VAL A 35 -13.38 13.71 -4.96
N LEU A 36 -12.40 13.13 -5.67
CA LEU A 36 -11.63 13.86 -6.67
C LEU A 36 -11.07 12.90 -7.72
N THR A 37 -10.73 13.48 -8.87
CA THR A 37 -9.96 12.80 -9.90
C THR A 37 -8.95 13.76 -10.47
N GLU A 38 -7.73 13.27 -10.69
CA GLU A 38 -6.61 14.12 -11.07
C GLU A 38 -5.63 13.35 -11.97
N ARG A 39 -5.01 14.04 -12.92
CA ARG A 39 -3.87 13.49 -13.68
C ARG A 39 -2.59 13.73 -12.87
N PRO A 40 -1.58 12.86 -12.98
CA PRO A 40 -0.32 13.11 -12.31
C PRO A 40 0.29 14.41 -12.84
N LEU A 41 0.79 15.23 -11.92
CA LEU A 41 1.60 16.40 -12.22
C LEU A 41 2.92 15.97 -12.85
N VAL A 42 3.58 14.99 -12.23
CA VAL A 42 4.84 14.40 -12.70
C VAL A 42 4.95 12.98 -12.16
N PHE A 43 5.59 12.10 -12.92
CA PHE A 43 5.83 10.71 -12.53
C PHE A 43 7.14 10.19 -13.11
N GLY A 44 7.69 9.15 -12.49
CA GLY A 44 8.92 8.50 -12.93
C GLY A 44 9.08 7.12 -12.28
N PRO A 45 10.00 6.29 -12.81
CA PRO A 45 10.25 4.97 -12.26
C PRO A 45 10.83 5.08 -10.84
N LYS A 46 10.41 4.16 -9.98
CA LYS A 46 11.12 3.84 -8.74
C LYS A 46 12.32 2.95 -9.11
N GLY A 47 13.39 2.99 -8.30
CA GLY A 47 14.51 2.08 -8.46
C GLY A 47 14.06 0.62 -8.50
N MET A 48 14.69 -0.21 -9.32
CA MET A 48 14.39 -1.65 -9.39
C MET A 48 15.11 -2.39 -8.27
N LEU A 49 14.55 -3.53 -7.84
CA LEU A 49 15.14 -4.37 -6.80
C LEU A 49 16.46 -5.01 -7.23
N ASP A 50 16.60 -5.36 -8.51
CA ASP A 50 17.81 -5.91 -9.11
C ASP A 50 18.20 -5.09 -10.35
N PRO A 51 18.81 -3.91 -10.16
CA PRO A 51 19.19 -3.04 -11.25
C PRO A 51 20.37 -3.58 -12.07
N GLU A 52 21.11 -4.56 -11.55
CA GLU A 52 22.20 -5.23 -12.27
C GLU A 52 21.66 -6.14 -13.38
N GLU A 53 20.54 -6.84 -13.12
CA GLU A 53 19.90 -7.69 -14.13
C GLU A 53 18.94 -6.91 -15.04
N VAL A 54 18.07 -6.08 -14.45
CA VAL A 54 16.91 -5.50 -15.14
C VAL A 54 16.65 -4.05 -14.74
N MET A 55 16.38 -3.20 -15.73
CA MET A 55 16.02 -1.79 -15.52
C MET A 55 14.79 -1.39 -16.34
N PRO A 56 14.06 -0.33 -15.96
CA PRO A 56 12.88 0.10 -16.70
C PRO A 56 13.29 0.84 -17.96
N CYS A 57 12.65 0.54 -19.10
CA CYS A 57 12.78 1.36 -20.30
C CYS A 57 12.49 2.83 -19.98
N VAL A 58 13.40 3.75 -20.30
CA VAL A 58 13.27 5.18 -19.96
C VAL A 58 11.99 5.82 -20.54
N GLY A 59 11.49 5.27 -21.66
CA GLY A 59 10.28 5.75 -22.33
C GLY A 59 8.97 5.19 -21.78
N CYS A 60 8.89 3.90 -21.44
CA CYS A 60 7.61 3.25 -21.09
C CYS A 60 7.64 2.37 -19.84
N TYR A 61 8.78 2.30 -19.17
CA TYR A 61 9.00 1.53 -17.94
C TYR A 61 8.77 0.03 -18.08
N LYS A 62 8.73 -0.50 -19.30
CA LYS A 62 8.80 -1.95 -19.49
C LYS A 62 10.20 -2.42 -19.04
N PRO A 63 10.30 -3.48 -18.21
CA PRO A 63 11.59 -4.04 -17.84
C PRO A 63 12.42 -4.44 -19.08
N VAL A 64 13.70 -4.07 -19.09
CA VAL A 64 14.69 -4.41 -20.11
C VAL A 64 15.98 -4.88 -19.43
N LEU A 65 16.75 -5.72 -20.11
CA LEU A 65 18.04 -6.19 -19.60
C LEU A 65 19.02 -5.02 -19.47
N THR A 66 19.74 -4.95 -18.36
CA THR A 66 20.70 -3.88 -18.06
C THR A 66 21.88 -3.90 -19.04
N GLU A 67 22.51 -5.06 -19.24
CA GLU A 67 23.73 -5.18 -20.06
C GLU A 67 23.47 -5.27 -21.57
N ALA A 68 22.25 -5.64 -21.98
CA ALA A 68 21.92 -5.94 -23.37
C ALA A 68 20.76 -5.09 -23.91
N GLY A 69 20.54 -5.13 -25.22
CA GLY A 69 19.36 -4.54 -25.87
C GLY A 69 19.56 -3.13 -26.43
N GLU A 70 18.45 -2.51 -26.83
CA GLU A 70 18.46 -1.23 -27.52
C GLU A 70 18.69 -0.05 -26.56
N ARG A 71 19.19 1.06 -27.12
CA ARG A 71 19.43 2.33 -26.41
C ARG A 71 18.78 3.48 -27.18
N CYS A 72 18.41 4.54 -26.47
CA CYS A 72 17.93 5.76 -27.10
C CYS A 72 19.03 6.34 -28.00
N ALA A 73 18.74 6.59 -29.28
CA ALA A 73 19.74 7.05 -30.25
C ALA A 73 20.36 8.42 -29.90
N LYS A 74 19.71 9.22 -29.05
CA LYS A 74 20.19 10.54 -28.63
C LYS A 74 20.96 10.47 -27.30
N CYS A 75 20.31 10.01 -26.24
CA CYS A 75 20.91 10.01 -24.89
C CYS A 75 21.44 8.65 -24.44
N GLY A 76 21.37 7.59 -25.26
CA GLY A 76 21.88 6.26 -24.93
C GLY A 76 21.22 5.54 -23.76
N TRP A 77 20.17 6.09 -23.14
CA TRP A 77 19.47 5.41 -22.04
C TRP A 77 18.75 4.14 -22.52
N PRO A 78 18.62 3.10 -21.68
CA PRO A 78 18.02 1.83 -22.08
C PRO A 78 16.54 1.94 -22.48
N VAL A 79 16.20 1.26 -23.57
CA VAL A 79 14.86 1.29 -24.16
C VAL A 79 14.40 -0.11 -24.57
N CYS A 80 13.09 -0.35 -24.51
CA CYS A 80 12.51 -1.59 -25.01
C CYS A 80 12.55 -1.70 -26.54
N SER A 81 12.67 -0.56 -27.23
CA SER A 81 12.79 -0.42 -28.68
C SER A 81 13.14 1.04 -29.01
N GLY A 82 13.92 1.27 -30.06
CA GLY A 82 14.23 2.59 -30.60
C GLY A 82 13.00 3.36 -31.12
N ASN A 83 11.87 2.68 -31.30
CA ASN A 83 10.58 3.29 -31.64
C ASN A 83 9.62 3.41 -30.44
N CYS A 84 10.11 3.28 -29.21
CA CYS A 84 9.28 3.40 -28.01
C CYS A 84 8.54 4.77 -28.01
N PRO A 85 7.20 4.80 -27.90
CA PRO A 85 6.42 6.04 -27.97
C PRO A 85 6.85 7.08 -26.92
N GLY A 86 7.27 6.61 -25.74
CA GLY A 86 7.71 7.48 -24.65
C GLY A 86 8.96 8.28 -24.94
N LEU A 87 9.75 7.91 -25.96
CA LEU A 87 10.90 8.70 -26.42
C LEU A 87 10.49 10.05 -27.04
N LYS A 88 9.24 10.16 -27.50
CA LYS A 88 8.68 11.38 -28.11
C LYS A 88 7.64 12.06 -27.22
N ASP A 89 7.30 11.48 -26.08
CA ASP A 89 6.32 12.04 -25.15
C ASP A 89 7.02 12.95 -24.11
N PRO A 90 6.67 14.25 -24.05
CA PRO A 90 7.23 15.19 -23.07
C PRO A 90 6.97 14.83 -21.61
N ARG A 91 5.91 14.06 -21.30
CA ARG A 91 5.62 13.59 -19.93
C ARG A 91 6.46 12.38 -19.52
N HIS A 92 7.09 11.74 -20.49
CA HIS A 92 7.98 10.60 -20.29
C HIS A 92 9.42 11.07 -20.53
N HIS A 93 10.05 10.63 -21.62
CA HIS A 93 11.48 10.82 -21.83
C HIS A 93 11.85 12.05 -22.66
N ALA A 94 10.94 12.58 -23.50
CA ALA A 94 11.33 13.55 -24.53
C ALA A 94 11.91 14.86 -23.94
N ALA A 95 11.40 15.32 -22.80
CA ALA A 95 11.85 16.55 -22.15
C ALA A 95 13.23 16.43 -21.48
N GLU A 96 13.53 15.26 -20.91
CA GLU A 96 14.79 14.98 -20.19
C GLU A 96 15.91 14.54 -21.14
N CYS A 97 15.59 14.01 -22.33
CA CYS A 97 16.54 13.40 -23.25
C CYS A 97 17.72 14.31 -23.65
N GLU A 98 17.48 15.62 -23.80
CA GLU A 98 18.56 16.57 -24.11
C GLU A 98 19.57 16.67 -22.97
N ILE A 99 19.10 16.78 -21.72
CA ILE A 99 19.99 16.84 -20.54
C ILE A 99 20.70 15.51 -20.36
N LEU A 100 19.96 14.40 -20.47
CA LEU A 100 20.53 13.06 -20.34
C LEU A 100 21.58 12.73 -21.42
N SER A 101 21.58 13.45 -22.55
CA SER A 101 22.62 13.31 -23.58
C SER A 101 23.98 13.88 -23.18
N LEU A 102 24.05 14.69 -22.11
CA LEU A 102 25.29 15.27 -21.58
C LEU A 102 26.13 14.31 -20.72
N ARG A 103 25.63 13.08 -20.47
CA ARG A 103 26.35 12.04 -19.73
C ARG A 103 27.77 11.83 -20.26
N SER A 104 28.68 11.47 -19.35
CA SER A 104 30.04 11.04 -19.71
C SER A 104 30.01 9.68 -20.42
N GLU A 105 31.09 9.23 -21.07
CA GLU A 105 31.15 7.85 -21.58
C GLU A 105 31.04 6.83 -20.43
N CYS A 106 30.35 5.71 -20.68
CA CYS A 106 30.08 4.66 -19.68
C CYS A 106 31.17 3.57 -19.73
N ALA A 107 31.65 3.12 -18.57
CA ALA A 107 32.37 1.86 -18.47
C ALA A 107 31.37 0.69 -18.50
N LEU A 108 31.65 -0.39 -19.23
CA LEU A 108 30.69 -1.49 -19.46
C LEU A 108 30.27 -2.23 -18.18
N ASN A 109 31.05 -2.14 -17.11
CA ASN A 109 30.88 -2.90 -15.87
C ASN A 109 30.09 -2.16 -14.78
N ASP A 110 29.52 -0.98 -15.07
CA ASP A 110 28.88 -0.14 -14.05
C ASP A 110 27.54 0.46 -14.52
N MET A 111 26.79 -0.33 -15.29
CA MET A 111 25.58 0.15 -15.98
C MET A 111 24.45 0.51 -15.01
N ALA A 112 24.35 -0.17 -13.87
CA ALA A 112 23.34 0.08 -12.85
C ALA A 112 23.54 1.47 -12.19
N ASP A 113 24.77 1.78 -11.76
CA ASP A 113 25.08 3.10 -11.19
C ASP A 113 25.18 4.20 -12.24
N TYR A 114 25.48 3.84 -13.48
CA TYR A 114 25.49 4.80 -14.57
C TYR A 114 24.07 5.23 -15.01
N TYR A 115 23.09 4.32 -15.04
CA TYR A 115 21.69 4.60 -15.42
C TYR A 115 20.74 4.60 -14.21
N ARG A 116 20.86 5.64 -13.37
CA ARG A 116 20.03 5.86 -12.17
C ARG A 116 18.61 6.28 -12.50
N HIS A 117 17.71 5.31 -12.58
CA HIS A 117 16.30 5.54 -12.92
C HIS A 117 15.54 6.29 -11.81
N ASP A 118 15.94 6.09 -10.56
CA ASP A 118 15.52 6.84 -9.38
C ASP A 118 15.80 8.36 -9.49
N ALA A 119 16.83 8.77 -10.23
CA ALA A 119 17.13 10.18 -10.48
C ALA A 119 16.23 10.85 -11.54
N LEU A 120 15.45 10.08 -12.31
CA LEU A 120 14.63 10.62 -13.41
C LEU A 120 13.44 11.43 -12.88
N LEU A 121 12.81 11.01 -11.79
CA LEU A 121 11.68 11.76 -11.23
C LEU A 121 12.11 13.14 -10.68
N PRO A 122 13.18 13.26 -9.86
CA PRO A 122 13.74 14.55 -9.48
C PRO A 122 14.10 15.44 -10.67
N LEU A 123 14.71 14.86 -11.72
CA LEU A 123 15.01 15.59 -12.95
C LEU A 123 13.73 16.12 -13.61
N ARG A 124 12.70 15.29 -13.79
CA ARG A 124 11.42 15.72 -14.38
C ARG A 124 10.73 16.81 -13.58
N CYS A 125 10.80 16.73 -12.24
CA CYS A 125 10.28 17.77 -11.36
C CYS A 125 10.92 19.13 -11.67
N VAL A 126 12.26 19.21 -11.75
CA VAL A 126 12.93 20.49 -12.03
C VAL A 126 12.70 20.98 -13.47
N LEU A 127 12.40 20.09 -14.42
CA LEU A 127 12.07 20.48 -15.79
C LEU A 127 10.71 21.16 -15.93
N LEU A 128 9.81 21.00 -14.95
CA LEU A 128 8.54 21.71 -14.91
C LEU A 128 8.71 23.23 -14.95
N GLN A 129 9.85 23.77 -14.47
CA GLN A 129 10.20 25.20 -14.59
C GLN A 129 9.93 25.76 -16.00
N LYS A 130 10.16 24.94 -17.03
CA LYS A 130 9.91 25.30 -18.43
C LYS A 130 8.69 24.60 -19.02
N THR A 131 8.53 23.31 -18.77
CA THR A 131 7.52 22.49 -19.46
C THR A 131 6.11 22.73 -18.93
N ASP A 132 5.98 23.12 -17.65
CA ASP A 132 4.72 23.44 -16.99
C ASP A 132 4.97 24.37 -15.77
N PRO A 133 5.12 25.69 -15.99
CA PRO A 133 5.43 26.63 -14.90
C PRO A 133 4.34 26.75 -13.83
N GLU A 134 3.09 26.42 -14.15
CA GLU A 134 2.00 26.38 -13.16
C GLU A 134 2.14 25.11 -12.30
N GLY A 135 2.37 23.97 -12.94
CA GLY A 135 2.71 22.73 -12.27
C GLY A 135 3.93 22.86 -11.35
N TRP A 136 4.98 23.58 -11.78
CA TRP A 136 6.15 23.88 -10.95
C TRP A 136 5.79 24.66 -9.68
N LYS A 137 4.90 25.66 -9.77
CA LYS A 137 4.42 26.39 -8.58
C LYS A 137 3.69 25.47 -7.62
N ASN A 138 2.76 24.66 -8.14
CA ASN A 138 2.00 23.70 -7.33
C ASN A 138 2.91 22.66 -6.65
N LEU A 139 3.95 22.19 -7.36
CA LEU A 139 4.95 21.27 -6.81
C LEU A 139 5.66 21.89 -5.60
N LEU A 140 6.10 23.14 -5.71
CA LEU A 140 6.84 23.81 -4.64
C LEU A 140 5.99 24.14 -3.40
N GLU A 141 4.66 24.05 -3.48
CA GLU A 141 3.77 24.15 -2.32
C GLU A 141 3.69 22.86 -1.49
N MET A 142 4.17 21.73 -2.01
CA MET A 142 4.14 20.46 -1.31
C MET A 142 5.17 20.45 -0.18
N GLN A 143 4.86 19.76 0.91
CA GLN A 143 5.72 19.66 2.08
C GLN A 143 6.98 18.84 1.75
N SER A 144 8.15 19.35 2.10
CA SER A 144 9.45 18.71 1.85
C SER A 144 10.14 18.21 3.11
N HIS A 145 9.73 18.70 4.29
CA HIS A 145 10.37 18.41 5.57
C HIS A 145 11.89 18.64 5.58
N MET A 146 12.36 19.71 4.93
CA MET A 146 13.80 20.02 4.89
C MET A 146 14.36 20.36 6.27
N GLU A 147 13.51 20.82 7.18
CA GLU A 147 13.85 21.02 8.60
C GLU A 147 14.26 19.73 9.31
N CYS A 148 13.81 18.58 8.83
CA CYS A 148 14.15 17.25 9.34
C CYS A 148 15.23 16.53 8.51
N ARG A 149 15.65 17.11 7.37
CA ARG A 149 16.57 16.51 6.40
C ARG A 149 17.85 17.33 6.31
N THR A 150 18.68 17.24 7.34
CA THR A 150 19.98 17.91 7.41
C THR A 150 21.13 16.94 7.11
N PRO A 151 22.32 17.41 6.70
CA PRO A 151 23.50 16.56 6.54
C PRO A 151 23.75 15.66 7.76
N GLY A 152 24.01 14.37 7.52
CA GLY A 152 24.15 13.35 8.57
C GLY A 152 22.85 12.62 8.92
N THR A 153 21.71 13.03 8.37
CA THR A 153 20.47 12.23 8.42
C THR A 153 20.45 11.28 7.24
N GLU A 154 19.98 10.06 7.44
CA GLU A 154 19.89 9.02 6.40
C GLU A 154 19.17 9.53 5.15
N ALA A 155 17.99 10.15 5.32
CA ALA A 155 17.20 10.70 4.22
C ALA A 155 17.90 11.82 3.42
N TYR A 156 18.80 12.59 4.05
CA TYR A 156 19.60 13.59 3.33
C TYR A 156 20.78 12.94 2.63
N ASP A 157 21.53 12.09 3.34
CA ASP A 157 22.77 11.52 2.84
C ASP A 157 22.51 10.56 1.66
N GLU A 158 21.45 9.73 1.73
CA GLU A 158 21.02 8.88 0.61
C GLU A 158 20.61 9.71 -0.61
N ALA A 159 19.78 10.74 -0.42
CA ALA A 159 19.39 11.62 -1.51
C ALA A 159 20.62 12.33 -2.11
N ASN A 160 21.58 12.74 -1.27
CA ASN A 160 22.79 13.41 -1.70
C ASN A 160 23.64 12.51 -2.60
N GLU A 161 24.00 11.32 -2.10
CA GLU A 161 24.88 10.36 -2.75
C GLU A 161 24.26 9.86 -4.06
N PHE A 162 23.01 9.43 -4.01
CA PHE A 162 22.41 8.66 -5.09
C PHE A 162 21.72 9.50 -6.17
N ILE A 163 21.23 10.69 -5.81
CA ILE A 163 20.42 11.52 -6.70
C ILE A 163 21.09 12.86 -6.96
N VAL A 164 21.38 13.63 -5.91
CA VAL A 164 21.81 15.02 -6.05
C VAL A 164 23.19 15.09 -6.69
N GLU A 165 24.19 14.41 -6.13
CA GLU A 165 25.54 14.38 -6.69
C GLU A 165 25.56 13.74 -8.07
N TYR A 166 24.80 12.66 -8.25
CA TYR A 166 24.64 12.02 -9.56
C TYR A 166 24.15 13.01 -10.62
N LEU A 167 23.06 13.73 -10.36
CA LEU A 167 22.50 14.70 -11.30
C LEU A 167 23.44 15.90 -11.51
N MET A 168 24.03 16.41 -10.43
CA MET A 168 24.91 17.58 -10.46
C MET A 168 26.18 17.32 -11.26
N HIS A 169 26.87 16.22 -10.97
CA HIS A 169 28.14 15.88 -11.60
C HIS A 169 27.97 15.41 -13.05
N ASN A 170 26.98 14.54 -13.32
CA ASN A 170 26.87 13.93 -14.64
C ASN A 170 26.17 14.81 -15.68
N PHE A 171 25.30 15.73 -15.25
CA PHE A 171 24.44 16.49 -16.17
C PHE A 171 24.42 18.00 -15.89
N VAL A 172 24.06 18.45 -14.69
CA VAL A 172 23.80 19.88 -14.41
C VAL A 172 25.05 20.74 -14.59
N SER A 173 26.21 20.26 -14.13
CA SER A 173 27.49 20.97 -14.27
C SER A 173 27.92 21.21 -15.73
N LYS A 174 27.36 20.42 -16.67
CA LYS A 174 27.67 20.45 -18.10
C LYS A 174 26.66 21.25 -18.94
N LEU A 175 25.62 21.81 -18.31
CA LEU A 175 24.64 22.64 -19.00
C LEU A 175 25.32 23.89 -19.58
N ASP A 176 24.91 24.28 -20.79
CA ASP A 176 25.35 25.55 -21.37
C ASP A 176 24.70 26.76 -20.67
N GLU A 177 25.20 27.96 -20.94
CA GLU A 177 24.71 29.19 -20.32
C GLU A 177 23.22 29.50 -20.61
N LYS A 178 22.69 29.02 -21.75
CA LYS A 178 21.27 29.18 -22.07
C LYS A 178 20.43 28.20 -21.27
N GLN A 179 20.88 26.97 -21.14
CA GLN A 179 20.23 25.92 -20.37
C GLN A 179 20.23 26.25 -18.86
N LYS A 180 21.34 26.74 -18.30
CA LYS A 180 21.41 27.20 -16.90
C LYS A 180 20.45 28.35 -16.60
N LYS A 181 20.24 29.27 -17.55
CA LYS A 181 19.22 30.32 -17.43
C LYS A 181 17.79 29.82 -17.58
N THR A 182 17.62 28.67 -18.23
CA THR A 182 16.30 28.06 -18.45
C THR A 182 15.89 27.20 -17.25
N TYR A 183 16.84 26.50 -16.64
CA TYR A 183 16.64 25.62 -15.51
C TYR A 183 17.58 26.02 -14.38
N GLU A 184 17.04 26.67 -13.35
CA GLU A 184 17.81 27.11 -12.19
C GLU A 184 17.99 25.93 -11.22
N ILE A 185 18.83 24.96 -11.61
CA ILE A 185 19.06 23.73 -10.85
C ILE A 185 20.26 23.90 -9.90
N THR A 186 20.03 23.68 -8.61
CA THR A 186 21.03 23.72 -7.54
C THR A 186 20.95 22.44 -6.70
N ALA A 187 22.01 22.13 -5.94
CA ALA A 187 22.00 20.97 -5.05
C ALA A 187 20.91 21.11 -3.97
N GLU A 188 20.75 22.31 -3.42
CA GLU A 188 19.72 22.65 -2.43
C GLU A 188 18.31 22.46 -3.01
N LEU A 189 18.09 22.84 -4.27
CA LEU A 189 16.81 22.61 -4.93
C LEU A 189 16.55 21.11 -5.12
N LEU A 190 17.55 20.35 -5.59
CA LEU A 190 17.38 18.90 -5.79
C LEU A 190 17.10 18.17 -4.48
N HIS A 191 17.76 18.55 -3.38
CA HIS A 191 17.45 18.06 -2.03
C HIS A 191 16.00 18.34 -1.63
N ARG A 192 15.53 19.58 -1.84
CA ARG A 192 14.13 19.93 -1.60
C ARG A 192 13.16 19.11 -2.44
N ILE A 193 13.48 18.87 -3.71
CA ILE A 193 12.67 18.05 -4.61
C ILE A 193 12.61 16.59 -4.14
N CYS A 194 13.73 16.02 -3.67
CA CYS A 194 13.74 14.68 -3.08
C CYS A 194 12.83 14.62 -1.84
N GLY A 195 12.92 15.62 -0.95
CA GLY A 195 12.02 15.73 0.20
C GLY A 195 10.53 15.81 -0.18
N ILE A 196 10.19 16.55 -1.25
CA ILE A 196 8.82 16.60 -1.78
C ILE A 196 8.38 15.22 -2.28
N ILE A 197 9.22 14.53 -3.04
CA ILE A 197 8.93 13.21 -3.61
C ILE A 197 8.67 12.21 -2.48
N ASP A 198 9.60 12.08 -1.53
CA ASP A 198 9.50 11.11 -0.44
C ASP A 198 8.26 11.35 0.43
N THR A 199 7.90 12.61 0.65
CA THR A 199 6.76 13.00 1.49
C THR A 199 5.43 12.80 0.76
N ASN A 200 5.33 13.11 -0.54
CA ASN A 200 4.03 13.27 -1.22
C ASN A 200 3.77 12.29 -2.37
N ALA A 201 4.80 11.61 -2.89
CA ALA A 201 4.61 10.72 -4.02
C ALA A 201 3.78 9.49 -3.66
N LEU A 202 2.94 9.08 -4.59
CA LEU A 202 2.18 7.83 -4.52
C LEU A 202 2.82 6.77 -5.41
N GLU A 203 2.94 5.57 -4.87
CA GLU A 203 3.45 4.40 -5.59
C GLU A 203 2.39 3.85 -6.55
N ILE A 204 2.78 3.61 -7.79
CA ILE A 204 1.94 2.96 -8.81
C ILE A 204 2.65 1.69 -9.27
N ARG A 205 2.01 0.54 -9.04
CA ARG A 205 2.50 -0.76 -9.50
C ARG A 205 1.97 -1.04 -10.89
N LEU A 206 2.88 -1.20 -11.85
CA LEU A 206 2.50 -1.49 -13.23
C LEU A 206 2.31 -3.01 -13.43
N PRO A 207 1.41 -3.45 -14.35
CA PRO A 207 1.15 -4.87 -14.58
C PRO A 207 2.38 -5.69 -14.98
N GLN A 208 3.40 -5.04 -15.55
CA GLN A 208 4.67 -5.61 -15.97
C GLN A 208 5.73 -5.70 -14.86
N GLY A 209 5.39 -5.32 -13.62
CA GLY A 209 6.26 -5.48 -12.44
C GLY A 209 7.06 -4.24 -12.04
N SER A 210 7.22 -3.25 -12.92
CA SER A 210 7.88 -1.99 -12.55
C SER A 210 6.99 -1.12 -11.65
N GLU A 211 7.62 -0.40 -10.73
CA GLU A 211 6.98 0.55 -9.83
C GLU A 211 7.30 1.98 -10.27
N LEU A 212 6.32 2.88 -10.14
CA LEU A 212 6.49 4.31 -10.38
C LEU A 212 6.18 5.09 -9.11
N ASN A 213 6.79 6.27 -8.99
CA ASN A 213 6.35 7.32 -8.09
C ASN A 213 5.67 8.43 -8.90
N ALA A 214 4.53 8.91 -8.42
CA ALA A 214 3.76 9.98 -9.05
C ALA A 214 3.31 11.04 -8.04
N LEU A 215 3.44 12.31 -8.42
CA LEU A 215 2.98 13.46 -7.65
C LEU A 215 1.70 14.03 -8.28
N TYR A 216 0.80 14.50 -7.42
CA TYR A 216 -0.52 15.01 -7.76
C TYR A 216 -0.76 16.29 -6.97
N ALA A 217 -1.22 17.36 -7.62
CA ALA A 217 -1.37 18.69 -7.05
C ALA A 217 -2.53 18.84 -6.06
N GLU A 218 -3.57 17.99 -6.13
CA GLU A 218 -4.69 18.02 -5.18
C GLU A 218 -4.63 16.86 -4.19
N THR A 219 -4.23 15.68 -4.66
CA THR A 219 -4.28 14.46 -3.84
C THR A 219 -3.37 14.51 -2.60
N TYR A 220 -2.22 15.19 -2.67
CA TYR A 220 -1.28 15.28 -1.53
C TYR A 220 -1.88 15.94 -0.29
N LYS A 221 -3.00 16.68 -0.44
CA LYS A 221 -3.69 17.37 0.64
C LYS A 221 -4.56 16.45 1.49
N MET A 222 -4.76 15.18 1.14
CA MET A 222 -5.54 14.26 2.00
C MET A 222 -4.69 13.77 3.15
N GLU A 223 -5.14 13.96 4.38
CA GLU A 223 -4.38 13.54 5.57
C GLU A 223 -4.39 12.02 5.80
N HIS A 224 -3.58 11.57 6.76
CA HIS A 224 -3.53 10.19 7.20
C HIS A 224 -4.57 9.85 8.30
N SER A 225 -5.22 8.70 8.15
CA SER A 225 -5.86 7.96 9.24
C SER A 225 -5.52 6.47 9.13
N CYS A 226 -5.31 5.80 10.28
CA CYS A 226 -5.19 4.33 10.30
C CYS A 226 -6.53 3.62 10.09
N VAL A 227 -7.63 4.38 9.99
CA VAL A 227 -8.98 3.96 9.58
C VAL A 227 -9.45 4.93 8.49
N PRO A 228 -8.96 4.79 7.25
CA PRO A 228 -9.24 5.74 6.18
C PRO A 228 -10.69 5.68 5.75
N ASN A 229 -11.23 6.80 5.27
CA ASN A 229 -12.59 6.88 4.72
C ASN A 229 -12.64 6.99 3.19
N THR A 230 -11.48 7.00 2.53
CA THR A 230 -11.36 6.98 1.07
C THR A 230 -10.48 5.84 0.56
N LYS A 231 -10.71 5.45 -0.69
CA LYS A 231 -9.84 4.57 -1.49
C LYS A 231 -9.45 5.28 -2.77
N HIS A 232 -8.21 5.10 -3.21
CA HIS A 232 -7.74 5.58 -4.49
C HIS A 232 -7.44 4.42 -5.45
N THR A 233 -7.62 4.67 -6.75
CA THR A 233 -7.23 3.75 -7.83
C THR A 233 -6.53 4.53 -8.94
N PHE A 234 -5.68 3.83 -9.71
CA PHE A 234 -4.96 4.39 -10.84
C PHE A 234 -5.48 3.83 -12.16
N ASN A 235 -5.61 4.68 -13.17
CA ASN A 235 -5.95 4.25 -14.52
C ASN A 235 -4.70 3.75 -15.27
N LEU A 236 -4.56 2.43 -15.38
CA LEU A 236 -3.38 1.79 -15.99
C LEU A 236 -3.57 1.48 -17.48
N SER A 237 -4.81 1.33 -17.93
CA SER A 237 -5.16 0.93 -19.31
C SER A 237 -6.16 1.92 -19.97
N PRO A 238 -5.88 3.24 -20.00
CA PRO A 238 -6.84 4.20 -20.50
C PRO A 238 -7.00 4.13 -22.02
N LYS A 239 -8.19 4.48 -22.52
CA LYS A 239 -8.41 4.69 -23.96
C LYS A 239 -7.64 5.91 -24.48
N ASP A 240 -7.59 6.99 -23.69
CA ASP A 240 -6.78 8.19 -23.97
C ASP A 240 -5.49 8.15 -23.13
N ARG A 241 -4.33 8.16 -23.79
CA ARG A 241 -3.02 8.17 -23.12
C ARG A 241 -2.82 9.35 -22.17
N LYS A 242 -3.57 10.45 -22.34
CA LYS A 242 -3.52 11.59 -21.40
C LYS A 242 -4.03 11.22 -20.01
N ASP A 243 -4.92 10.24 -19.91
CA ASP A 243 -5.47 9.72 -18.65
C ASP A 243 -4.64 8.59 -18.04
N LEU A 244 -3.46 8.31 -18.59
CA LEU A 244 -2.53 7.34 -18.00
C LEU A 244 -2.14 7.81 -16.61
N TYR A 245 -2.26 6.90 -15.65
CA TYR A 245 -2.04 7.12 -14.23
C TYR A 245 -2.99 8.15 -13.60
N LYS A 246 -4.13 8.46 -14.23
CA LYS A 246 -5.14 9.30 -13.59
C LYS A 246 -5.60 8.65 -12.28
N ILE A 247 -5.49 9.38 -11.17
CA ILE A 247 -5.98 8.93 -9.87
C ILE A 247 -7.47 9.21 -9.75
N THR A 248 -8.20 8.28 -9.13
CA THR A 248 -9.61 8.43 -8.79
C THR A 248 -9.78 8.11 -7.31
N ILE A 249 -10.39 9.02 -6.55
CA ILE A 249 -10.57 8.89 -5.11
C ILE A 249 -12.06 8.86 -4.81
N LYS A 250 -12.50 7.83 -4.09
CA LYS A 250 -13.90 7.65 -3.71
C LYS A 250 -14.05 7.50 -2.21
N ALA A 251 -15.16 7.96 -1.67
CA ALA A 251 -15.57 7.62 -0.32
C ALA A 251 -15.88 6.12 -0.25
N VAL A 252 -15.44 5.45 0.81
CA VAL A 252 -15.71 4.01 1.03
C VAL A 252 -16.54 3.73 2.28
N VAL A 253 -16.72 4.74 3.12
CA VAL A 253 -17.65 4.78 4.24
C VAL A 253 -18.42 6.12 4.17
N PRO A 254 -19.57 6.26 4.86
CA PRO A 254 -20.24 7.55 4.96
C PRO A 254 -19.31 8.62 5.54
N ILE A 255 -19.25 9.79 4.92
CA ILE A 255 -18.52 10.97 5.41
C ILE A 255 -19.52 12.09 5.56
N ILE A 256 -19.78 12.52 6.79
CA ILE A 256 -20.71 13.61 7.08
C ILE A 256 -20.04 14.93 6.66
N LYS A 257 -20.83 15.89 6.21
CA LYS A 257 -20.37 17.27 5.98
C LYS A 257 -19.53 17.78 7.16
N ASP A 258 -18.50 18.56 6.85
CA ASP A 258 -17.56 19.16 7.79
C ASP A 258 -16.63 18.15 8.50
N ASN A 259 -16.72 16.84 8.19
CA ASN A 259 -15.73 15.86 8.63
C ASN A 259 -14.53 15.75 7.67
N HIS A 260 -13.41 15.35 8.25
CA HIS A 260 -12.14 15.13 7.56
C HIS A 260 -12.22 14.02 6.50
N ILE A 261 -11.54 14.22 5.38
CA ILE A 261 -11.37 13.23 4.30
C ILE A 261 -9.92 12.72 4.37
N SER A 262 -9.75 11.44 4.61
CA SER A 262 -8.46 10.83 4.94
C SER A 262 -8.16 9.58 4.11
N THR A 263 -6.85 9.30 3.99
CA THR A 263 -6.30 8.09 3.38
C THR A 263 -5.29 7.41 4.33
N MET A 264 -4.67 6.31 3.91
CA MET A 264 -3.70 5.57 4.73
C MET A 264 -2.32 5.55 4.08
N TYR A 265 -1.31 6.10 4.76
CA TYR A 265 0.09 6.10 4.33
C TYR A 265 0.91 4.92 4.90
N SER A 266 0.32 4.15 5.80
CA SER A 266 0.91 2.96 6.43
C SER A 266 0.23 1.67 5.92
N HIS A 267 0.50 0.56 6.60
CA HIS A 267 -0.19 -0.70 6.39
C HIS A 267 -1.28 -0.96 7.45
N ALA A 268 -2.44 -1.47 7.04
CA ALA A 268 -3.60 -1.63 7.93
C ALA A 268 -3.41 -2.73 8.98
N LEU A 269 -2.66 -3.80 8.65
CA LEU A 269 -2.41 -4.94 9.55
C LEU A 269 -1.17 -4.78 10.44
N TRP A 270 -0.44 -3.67 10.36
CA TRP A 270 0.63 -3.41 11.32
C TRP A 270 0.06 -2.99 12.67
N GLY A 271 0.78 -3.30 13.76
CA GLY A 271 0.46 -2.82 15.10
C GLY A 271 0.69 -1.32 15.29
N THR A 272 0.15 -0.73 16.36
CA THR A 272 0.13 0.74 16.56
C THR A 272 1.50 1.37 16.50
N GLN A 273 2.48 0.77 17.19
CA GLN A 273 3.84 1.27 17.20
C GLN A 273 4.49 1.20 15.81
N ALA A 274 4.43 0.06 15.12
CA ALA A 274 5.00 -0.08 13.78
C ALA A 274 4.41 0.94 12.79
N ARG A 275 3.09 1.20 12.85
CA ARG A 275 2.47 2.25 12.02
C ARG A 275 3.00 3.64 12.38
N ARG A 276 3.08 3.97 13.68
CA ARG A 276 3.55 5.28 14.15
C ARG A 276 5.02 5.52 13.81
N GLN A 277 5.87 4.52 14.01
CA GLN A 277 7.29 4.58 13.67
C GLN A 277 7.48 4.81 12.16
N HIS A 278 6.80 4.02 11.31
CA HIS A 278 6.83 4.22 9.86
C HIS A 278 6.43 5.64 9.43
N LEU A 279 5.40 6.22 10.06
CA LEU A 279 4.97 7.59 9.74
C LEU A 279 5.98 8.64 10.23
N LYS A 280 6.69 8.39 11.33
CA LYS A 280 7.79 9.26 11.76
C LYS A 280 8.94 9.21 10.76
N ASP A 281 9.34 8.01 10.36
CA ASP A 281 10.51 7.80 9.49
C ASP A 281 10.24 8.30 8.07
N THR A 282 9.03 8.07 7.55
CA THR A 282 8.72 8.37 6.13
C THR A 282 7.96 9.67 5.92
N LYS A 283 7.26 10.18 6.94
CA LYS A 283 6.38 11.37 6.84
C LYS A 283 6.60 12.39 7.96
N PHE A 284 7.56 12.18 8.87
CA PHE A 284 7.96 13.11 9.93
C PHE A 284 6.83 13.51 10.90
N PHE A 285 5.81 12.65 11.10
CA PHE A 285 4.76 12.89 12.10
C PHE A 285 4.34 11.61 12.84
N ALA A 286 3.74 11.78 14.02
CA ALA A 286 3.22 10.69 14.83
C ALA A 286 1.68 10.67 14.82
N CYS A 287 1.07 9.60 14.32
CA CYS A 287 -0.39 9.50 14.20
C CYS A 287 -1.10 9.38 15.56
N LYS A 288 -2.18 10.15 15.73
CA LYS A 288 -3.06 10.17 16.93
C LYS A 288 -4.53 9.84 16.60
N CYS A 289 -4.78 9.15 15.47
CA CYS A 289 -6.14 8.80 15.06
C CYS A 289 -6.82 7.88 16.11
N PRO A 290 -8.17 7.71 16.07
CA PRO A 290 -8.90 6.92 17.06
C PRO A 290 -8.34 5.51 17.29
N ARG A 291 -7.80 4.86 16.25
CA ARG A 291 -7.16 3.55 16.38
C ARG A 291 -5.81 3.60 17.09
N CYS A 292 -4.98 4.61 16.83
CA CYS A 292 -3.68 4.76 17.48
C CYS A 292 -3.83 5.14 18.96
N SER A 293 -4.88 5.90 19.29
CA SER A 293 -5.15 6.36 20.66
C SER A 293 -5.84 5.31 21.54
N ASP A 294 -6.33 4.21 20.95
CA ASP A 294 -6.97 3.10 21.67
C ASP A 294 -5.97 1.96 21.93
N PRO A 295 -5.64 1.64 23.20
CA PRO A 295 -4.75 0.53 23.54
C PRO A 295 -5.17 -0.83 22.98
N THR A 296 -6.47 -1.02 22.72
CA THR A 296 -7.04 -2.26 22.18
C THR A 296 -7.13 -2.27 20.65
N GLU A 297 -6.75 -1.18 19.98
CA GLU A 297 -6.90 -0.99 18.54
C GLU A 297 -8.32 -1.27 18.05
N LEU A 298 -9.30 -0.54 18.56
CA LEU A 298 -10.74 -0.68 18.24
C LEU A 298 -11.32 -2.03 18.71
N GLY A 299 -10.82 -2.54 19.84
CA GLY A 299 -11.22 -3.84 20.39
C GLY A 299 -10.72 -5.04 19.58
N THR A 300 -9.81 -4.84 18.60
CA THR A 300 -9.26 -5.95 17.81
C THR A 300 -8.14 -6.69 18.52
N TYR A 301 -7.44 -6.01 19.44
CA TYR A 301 -6.27 -6.51 20.16
C TYR A 301 -5.15 -6.94 19.21
N LEU A 302 -4.98 -6.21 18.10
CA LEU A 302 -4.10 -6.59 17.00
C LEU A 302 -2.60 -6.59 17.40
N SER A 303 -2.19 -5.76 18.36
CA SER A 303 -0.82 -5.75 18.91
C SER A 303 -0.70 -6.45 20.27
N ALA A 304 -1.78 -7.04 20.79
CA ALA A 304 -1.81 -7.44 22.19
C ALA A 304 -1.07 -8.76 22.48
N MET A 305 -0.41 -8.81 23.63
CA MET A 305 0.34 -9.98 24.10
C MET A 305 -0.42 -10.66 25.24
N ARG A 306 -0.30 -11.98 25.36
CA ARG A 306 -0.80 -12.72 26.54
C ARG A 306 0.10 -12.44 27.73
N CYS A 307 -0.51 -12.31 28.90
CA CYS A 307 0.22 -12.30 30.16
C CYS A 307 0.59 -13.72 30.57
N LEU A 308 1.82 -13.93 31.03
CA LEU A 308 2.29 -15.21 31.58
C LEU A 308 2.25 -15.25 33.11
N GLY A 309 1.81 -14.16 33.76
CA GLY A 309 1.83 -14.00 35.21
C GLY A 309 3.02 -13.20 35.74
N ASP A 310 3.12 -13.12 37.05
CA ASP A 310 4.19 -12.39 37.78
C ASP A 310 5.32 -13.32 38.25
N GLY A 311 5.43 -14.50 37.64
CA GLY A 311 6.38 -15.56 38.01
C GLY A 311 5.91 -16.45 39.16
N ASN A 312 5.02 -15.97 40.04
CA ASN A 312 4.48 -16.74 41.15
C ASN A 312 3.06 -17.25 40.87
N ASN A 313 2.27 -16.47 40.14
CA ASN A 313 0.88 -16.79 39.82
C ASN A 313 0.67 -16.79 38.31
N PRO A 314 0.18 -17.89 37.71
CA PRO A 314 -0.20 -17.89 36.30
C PRO A 314 -1.34 -16.88 36.07
N CYS A 315 -1.30 -16.21 34.93
CA CYS A 315 -2.31 -15.25 34.52
C CYS A 315 -2.80 -15.58 33.11
N ASP A 316 -4.07 -15.30 32.84
CA ASP A 316 -4.71 -15.43 31.53
C ASP A 316 -5.16 -14.05 31.00
N GLY A 317 -4.53 -13.00 31.49
CA GLY A 317 -4.75 -11.62 31.09
C GLY A 317 -4.02 -11.26 29.80
N ILE A 318 -4.14 -9.99 29.42
CA ILE A 318 -3.58 -9.43 28.19
C ILE A 318 -2.76 -8.20 28.57
N HIS A 319 -1.55 -8.10 28.04
CA HIS A 319 -0.74 -6.90 28.10
C HIS A 319 -1.16 -5.94 27.00
N LEU A 320 -1.41 -4.70 27.39
CA LEU A 320 -1.72 -3.56 26.52
C LEU A 320 -0.80 -2.39 26.89
N PRO A 321 -0.49 -1.50 25.93
CA PRO A 321 0.25 -0.28 26.23
C PRO A 321 -0.57 0.59 27.21
N GLN A 322 0.11 1.19 28.19
CA GLN A 322 -0.54 2.14 29.11
C GLN A 322 -0.93 3.43 28.40
N ASP A 323 -0.03 3.96 27.56
CA ASP A 323 -0.28 5.06 26.66
C ASP A 323 0.20 4.69 25.23
N PRO A 324 -0.71 4.33 24.31
CA PRO A 324 -0.33 3.89 22.97
C PRO A 324 0.22 5.03 22.09
N LEU A 325 0.14 6.29 22.54
CA LEU A 325 0.72 7.45 21.87
C LEU A 325 2.11 7.82 22.40
N ASP A 326 2.57 7.17 23.47
CA ASP A 326 3.93 7.28 23.98
C ASP A 326 4.77 6.09 23.51
N ASP A 327 5.87 6.39 22.84
CA ASP A 327 6.77 5.38 22.29
C ASP A 327 7.65 4.73 23.38
N GLU A 328 7.68 5.27 24.59
CA GLU A 328 8.36 4.70 25.75
C GLU A 328 7.39 4.07 26.77
N THR A 329 6.11 3.92 26.41
CA THR A 329 5.08 3.40 27.32
C THR A 329 5.41 2.01 27.89
N ASP A 330 5.16 1.83 29.18
CA ASP A 330 5.06 0.48 29.74
C ASP A 330 3.80 -0.22 29.23
N TRP A 331 3.83 -1.55 29.25
CA TRP A 331 2.70 -2.42 28.97
C TRP A 331 2.23 -3.08 30.26
N SER A 332 0.93 -3.02 30.52
CA SER A 332 0.31 -3.56 31.74
C SER A 332 -0.68 -4.67 31.45
N CYS A 333 -0.66 -5.71 32.28
CA CYS A 333 -1.69 -6.73 32.24
C CYS A 333 -3.01 -6.15 32.76
N ASN A 334 -4.12 -6.52 32.11
CA ASN A 334 -5.46 -6.13 32.55
C ASN A 334 -6.05 -6.95 33.72
N LYS A 335 -5.34 -7.98 34.20
CA LYS A 335 -5.82 -8.89 35.27
C LYS A 335 -4.89 -9.01 36.46
N CYS A 336 -3.58 -8.83 36.29
CA CYS A 336 -2.60 -8.95 37.37
C CYS A 336 -1.62 -7.76 37.35
N PRO A 337 -0.77 -7.60 38.39
CA PRO A 337 0.16 -6.48 38.49
C PRO A 337 1.35 -6.53 37.53
N ALA A 338 1.46 -7.56 36.68
CA ALA A 338 2.60 -7.73 35.78
C ALA A 338 2.72 -6.56 34.79
N LYS A 339 3.96 -6.07 34.63
CA LYS A 339 4.32 -5.01 33.70
C LYS A 339 5.54 -5.43 32.87
N VAL A 340 5.59 -4.94 31.64
CA VAL A 340 6.69 -5.18 30.69
C VAL A 340 6.99 -3.86 29.99
N SER A 341 8.27 -3.54 29.80
CA SER A 341 8.65 -2.30 29.08
C SER A 341 8.39 -2.42 27.57
N ASN A 342 8.22 -1.29 26.89
CA ASN A 342 8.01 -1.28 25.44
C ASN A 342 9.14 -1.97 24.67
N SER A 343 10.40 -1.70 25.06
CA SER A 343 11.58 -2.26 24.40
C SER A 343 11.61 -3.79 24.46
N GLN A 344 11.19 -4.38 25.58
CA GLN A 344 11.06 -5.83 25.72
C GLN A 344 9.95 -6.40 24.83
N ILE A 345 8.80 -5.72 24.75
CA ILE A 345 7.70 -6.12 23.86
C ILE A 345 8.17 -6.10 22.40
N ASN A 346 8.83 -5.02 21.98
CA ASN A 346 9.34 -4.87 20.61
C ASN A 346 10.33 -5.97 20.26
N MET A 347 11.30 -6.25 21.13
CA MET A 347 12.31 -7.28 20.89
C MET A 347 11.66 -8.65 20.63
N VAL A 348 10.68 -9.02 21.46
CA VAL A 348 9.96 -10.29 21.32
C VAL A 348 9.12 -10.32 20.04
N ILE A 349 8.39 -9.24 19.75
CA ILE A 349 7.52 -9.14 18.58
C ILE A 349 8.33 -9.15 17.27
N SER A 350 9.48 -8.47 17.22
CA SER A 350 10.37 -8.46 16.07
C SER A 350 10.92 -9.86 15.79
N GLN A 351 11.40 -10.56 16.83
CA GLN A 351 11.89 -11.94 16.67
C GLN A 351 10.79 -12.89 16.18
N MET A 352 9.56 -12.75 16.69
CA MET A 352 8.41 -13.52 16.21
C MET A 352 8.04 -13.15 14.77
N GLY A 353 8.25 -11.90 14.36
CA GLY A 353 8.05 -11.44 12.99
C GLY A 353 8.99 -12.12 12.01
N GLU A 354 10.28 -12.17 12.33
CA GLU A 354 11.29 -12.89 11.54
C GLU A 354 10.92 -14.38 11.38
N ASP A 355 10.48 -15.03 12.45
CA ASP A 355 9.99 -16.43 12.41
C ASP A 355 8.82 -16.61 11.43
N VAL A 356 7.87 -15.67 11.43
CA VAL A 356 6.71 -15.68 10.53
C VAL A 356 7.14 -15.48 9.08
N GLU A 357 7.97 -14.47 8.82
CA GLU A 357 8.46 -14.15 7.48
C GLU A 357 9.25 -15.32 6.88
N ASN A 358 10.18 -15.91 7.65
CA ASN A 358 10.97 -17.06 7.22
C ASN A 358 10.09 -18.25 6.80
N VAL A 359 9.07 -18.58 7.60
CA VAL A 359 8.14 -19.68 7.28
C VAL A 359 7.32 -19.39 6.02
N LEU A 360 6.87 -18.16 5.84
CA LEU A 360 6.07 -17.76 4.67
C LEU A 360 6.91 -17.74 3.38
N MET A 361 8.16 -17.26 3.45
CA MET A 361 9.10 -17.26 2.32
C MET A 361 9.42 -18.69 1.83
N MET A 362 9.47 -19.66 2.73
CA MET A 362 9.70 -21.08 2.39
C MET A 362 8.45 -21.82 1.86
N GLY A 363 7.34 -21.12 1.62
CA GLY A 363 6.09 -21.72 1.13
C GLY A 363 5.41 -22.61 2.16
N GLY A 364 5.46 -22.22 3.45
CA GLY A 364 5.05 -23.00 4.63
C GLY A 364 3.87 -23.96 4.42
N SER A 365 4.09 -25.24 4.72
CA SER A 365 3.03 -26.26 4.72
C SER A 365 2.06 -26.06 5.88
N VAL A 366 0.87 -26.69 5.81
CA VAL A 366 -0.11 -26.61 6.91
C VAL A 366 0.52 -27.01 8.24
N THR A 367 1.30 -28.09 8.28
CA THR A 367 1.96 -28.54 9.52
C THR A 367 2.92 -27.50 10.09
N VAL A 368 3.74 -26.87 9.24
CA VAL A 368 4.70 -25.85 9.67
C VAL A 368 3.97 -24.63 10.22
N LEU A 369 2.93 -24.17 9.52
CA LEU A 369 2.11 -23.03 9.93
C LEU A 369 1.31 -23.32 11.20
N GLU A 370 0.74 -24.51 11.37
CA GLU A 370 0.04 -24.89 12.59
C GLU A 370 0.97 -25.00 13.80
N ASN A 371 2.17 -25.55 13.61
CA ASN A 371 3.18 -25.60 14.66
C ASN A 371 3.62 -24.18 15.07
N LEU A 372 3.85 -23.29 14.10
CA LEU A 372 4.16 -21.90 14.38
C LEU A 372 3.01 -21.21 15.13
N LEU A 373 1.78 -21.36 14.64
CA LEU A 373 0.58 -20.80 15.27
C LEU A 373 0.44 -21.27 16.71
N PHE A 374 0.65 -22.56 16.97
CA PHE A 374 0.59 -23.14 18.31
C PHE A 374 1.64 -22.51 19.24
N ARG A 375 2.91 -22.44 18.81
CA ARG A 375 3.98 -21.81 19.61
C ARG A 375 3.64 -20.36 19.93
N LEU A 376 3.29 -19.56 18.92
CA LEU A 376 3.00 -18.14 19.08
C LEU A 376 1.74 -17.89 19.92
N SER A 377 0.75 -18.79 19.89
CA SER A 377 -0.48 -18.66 20.68
C SER A 377 -0.26 -18.66 22.20
N THR A 378 0.90 -19.11 22.65
CA THR A 378 1.34 -19.05 24.06
C THR A 378 1.59 -17.60 24.50
N PHE A 379 2.11 -16.77 23.59
CA PHE A 379 2.58 -15.41 23.89
C PHE A 379 1.68 -14.33 23.29
N LEU A 380 0.95 -14.63 22.22
CA LEU A 380 0.19 -13.65 21.45
C LEU A 380 -1.31 -13.78 21.67
N HIS A 381 -2.02 -12.64 21.63
CA HIS A 381 -3.47 -12.65 21.56
C HIS A 381 -3.95 -13.37 20.27
N PRO A 382 -5.08 -14.10 20.27
CA PRO A 382 -5.57 -14.82 19.09
C PRO A 382 -5.77 -13.98 17.83
N ASN A 383 -5.95 -12.67 17.98
CA ASN A 383 -6.11 -11.70 16.90
C ASN A 383 -4.83 -10.92 16.59
N HIS A 384 -3.70 -11.21 17.25
CA HIS A 384 -2.44 -10.51 17.00
C HIS A 384 -2.07 -10.56 15.51
N TYR A 385 -1.51 -9.50 14.92
CA TYR A 385 -1.28 -9.44 13.47
C TYR A 385 -0.43 -10.60 12.92
N HIS A 386 0.59 -11.07 13.65
CA HIS A 386 1.32 -12.30 13.31
C HIS A 386 0.42 -13.55 13.26
N MET A 387 -0.49 -13.68 14.22
CA MET A 387 -1.48 -14.76 14.25
C MET A 387 -2.47 -14.63 13.09
N TYR A 388 -2.90 -13.40 12.79
CA TYR A 388 -3.74 -13.08 11.64
C TYR A 388 -3.07 -13.55 10.34
N THR A 389 -1.81 -13.20 10.10
CA THR A 389 -1.07 -13.57 8.88
C THR A 389 -0.97 -15.09 8.72
N ILE A 390 -0.60 -15.82 9.77
CA ILE A 390 -0.52 -17.29 9.74
C ILE A 390 -1.90 -17.89 9.45
N LYS A 391 -2.94 -17.44 10.16
CA LYS A 391 -4.32 -17.92 9.97
C LYS A 391 -4.83 -17.64 8.55
N HIS A 392 -4.52 -16.48 7.98
CA HIS A 392 -4.89 -16.10 6.62
C HIS A 392 -4.24 -17.02 5.57
N SER A 393 -2.99 -17.44 5.78
CA SER A 393 -2.35 -18.46 4.94
C SER A 393 -2.97 -19.85 5.14
N LEU A 394 -3.24 -20.26 6.38
CA LEU A 394 -3.83 -21.56 6.70
C LEU A 394 -5.21 -21.78 6.05
N VAL A 395 -6.10 -20.79 6.07
CA VAL A 395 -7.44 -20.94 5.46
C VAL A 395 -7.38 -21.18 3.95
N GLN A 396 -6.35 -20.66 3.28
CA GLN A 396 -6.11 -20.92 1.86
C GLN A 396 -5.51 -22.31 1.60
N LEU A 397 -4.91 -22.96 2.59
CA LEU A 397 -4.34 -24.30 2.45
C LEU A 397 -5.30 -25.42 2.89
N TYR A 398 -6.14 -25.15 3.91
CA TYR A 398 -7.14 -26.10 4.39
C TYR A 398 -8.13 -26.50 3.28
N GLY A 399 -8.33 -27.81 3.13
CA GLY A 399 -9.16 -28.41 2.08
C GLY A 399 -8.46 -28.58 0.71
N ARG A 400 -7.25 -28.02 0.52
CA ARG A 400 -6.47 -28.14 -0.72
C ARG A 400 -5.28 -29.08 -0.58
N GLN A 401 -4.59 -29.06 0.57
CA GLN A 401 -3.50 -30.02 0.83
C GLN A 401 -4.07 -31.41 1.20
N PRO A 402 -3.51 -32.51 0.64
CA PRO A 402 -3.90 -33.87 1.03
C PRO A 402 -3.81 -34.08 2.55
N GLY A 403 -4.84 -34.71 3.13
CA GLY A 403 -4.92 -34.95 4.57
C GLY A 403 -5.66 -33.87 5.38
N TYR A 404 -5.98 -32.72 4.80
CA TYR A 404 -6.63 -31.59 5.49
C TYR A 404 -8.06 -31.32 5.01
N THR A 405 -8.84 -32.38 4.77
CA THR A 405 -10.23 -32.33 4.26
C THR A 405 -11.27 -32.85 5.27
N SER A 406 -10.85 -33.14 6.51
CA SER A 406 -11.74 -33.65 7.55
C SER A 406 -12.80 -32.62 7.95
N LYS A 407 -13.92 -33.10 8.52
CA LYS A 407 -15.00 -32.24 9.04
C LYS A 407 -14.47 -31.26 10.10
N GLU A 408 -13.56 -31.70 10.96
CA GLU A 408 -12.96 -30.86 12.01
C GLU A 408 -12.13 -29.71 11.42
N ILE A 409 -11.31 -29.99 10.40
CA ILE A 409 -10.55 -28.96 9.69
C ILE A 409 -11.48 -27.97 9.00
N LEU A 410 -12.60 -28.45 8.45
CA LEU A 410 -13.58 -27.61 7.80
C LEU A 410 -14.27 -26.64 8.78
N GLU A 411 -14.70 -27.12 9.95
CA GLU A 411 -15.26 -26.27 11.01
C GLU A 411 -14.22 -25.25 11.52
N LYS A 412 -12.97 -25.70 11.68
CA LYS A 412 -11.84 -24.82 12.05
C LYS A 412 -11.64 -23.71 11.01
N LYS A 413 -11.66 -24.04 9.72
CA LYS A 413 -11.56 -23.07 8.62
C LYS A 413 -12.68 -22.05 8.65
N ILE A 414 -13.94 -22.48 8.80
CA ILE A 414 -15.11 -21.58 8.89
C ILE A 414 -14.96 -20.61 10.06
N LYS A 415 -14.60 -21.13 11.25
CA LYS A 415 -14.39 -20.32 12.45
C LYS A 415 -13.30 -19.27 12.22
N ILE A 416 -12.14 -19.67 11.70
CA ILE A 416 -11.03 -18.75 11.43
C ILE A 416 -11.44 -17.69 10.40
N CYS A 417 -12.13 -18.05 9.32
CA CYS A 417 -12.56 -17.05 8.32
C CYS A 417 -13.45 -15.98 8.97
N ARG A 418 -14.43 -16.37 9.79
CA ARG A 418 -15.32 -15.43 10.48
C ARG A 418 -14.56 -14.51 11.46
N GLU A 419 -13.62 -15.06 12.23
CA GLU A 419 -12.76 -14.29 13.12
C GLU A 419 -11.95 -13.23 12.35
N LEU A 420 -11.28 -13.64 11.27
CA LEU A 420 -10.45 -12.74 10.48
C LEU A 420 -11.28 -11.69 9.74
N ILE A 421 -12.45 -12.05 9.20
CA ILE A 421 -13.37 -11.08 8.56
C ILE A 421 -13.80 -10.01 9.55
N ALA A 422 -14.10 -10.38 10.80
CA ALA A 422 -14.48 -9.42 11.83
C ALA A 422 -13.34 -8.44 12.14
N VAL A 423 -12.10 -8.93 12.26
CA VAL A 423 -10.91 -8.07 12.45
C VAL A 423 -10.73 -7.14 11.25
N THR A 424 -10.77 -7.69 10.02
CA THR A 424 -10.59 -6.92 8.79
C THR A 424 -11.63 -5.82 8.62
N LYS A 425 -12.92 -6.12 8.85
CA LYS A 425 -14.01 -5.13 8.77
C LYS A 425 -13.93 -4.08 9.88
N THR A 426 -13.28 -4.36 11.00
CA THR A 426 -13.05 -3.37 12.07
C THR A 426 -11.91 -2.41 11.71
N LEU A 427 -10.82 -2.94 11.14
CA LEU A 427 -9.64 -2.14 10.79
C LEU A 427 -9.79 -1.36 9.47
N ASP A 428 -10.54 -1.90 8.53
CA ASP A 428 -10.74 -1.33 7.19
C ASP A 428 -12.20 -1.54 6.73
N PRO A 429 -13.16 -0.85 7.36
CA PRO A 429 -14.60 -1.06 7.11
C PRO A 429 -15.03 -0.82 5.67
N GLY A 430 -14.30 0.03 4.93
CA GLY A 430 -14.57 0.37 3.54
C GLY A 430 -13.79 -0.47 2.50
N ASN A 431 -12.96 -1.43 2.92
CA ASN A 431 -12.03 -2.14 2.04
C ASN A 431 -11.08 -1.20 1.27
N ALA A 432 -10.63 -0.11 1.91
CA ALA A 432 -9.70 0.84 1.31
C ALA A 432 -8.31 0.24 1.07
N ARG A 433 -7.87 -0.67 1.95
CA ARG A 433 -6.50 -1.21 2.00
C ARG A 433 -6.44 -2.74 2.08
N LEU A 434 -7.50 -3.38 2.55
CA LEU A 434 -7.60 -4.83 2.78
C LEU A 434 -8.63 -5.51 1.88
N SER A 435 -9.00 -4.90 0.74
CA SER A 435 -9.96 -5.47 -0.21
C SER A 435 -9.60 -6.89 -0.66
N LEU A 436 -8.34 -7.11 -1.04
CA LEU A 436 -7.83 -8.44 -1.43
C LEU A 436 -7.91 -9.45 -0.27
N TYR A 437 -7.50 -9.05 0.94
CA TYR A 437 -7.57 -9.91 2.13
C TYR A 437 -9.02 -10.28 2.48
N ASN A 438 -9.92 -9.30 2.53
CA ASN A 438 -11.34 -9.56 2.77
C ASN A 438 -11.94 -10.45 1.69
N SER A 439 -11.61 -10.20 0.41
CA SER A 439 -12.09 -11.04 -0.70
C SER A 439 -11.63 -12.48 -0.59
N VAL A 440 -10.38 -12.74 -0.23
CA VAL A 440 -9.87 -14.10 -0.01
C VAL A 440 -10.63 -14.76 1.14
N LEU A 441 -10.75 -14.09 2.29
CA LEU A 441 -11.43 -14.66 3.46
C LEU A 441 -12.89 -15.01 3.19
N GLN A 442 -13.59 -14.13 2.47
CA GLN A 442 -14.99 -14.33 2.09
C GLN A 442 -15.14 -15.48 1.08
N HIS A 443 -14.23 -15.58 0.11
CA HIS A 443 -14.19 -16.71 -0.82
C HIS A 443 -13.91 -18.04 -0.11
N GLU A 444 -12.94 -18.07 0.80
CA GLU A 444 -12.62 -19.26 1.59
C GLU A 444 -13.77 -19.68 2.51
N LEU A 445 -14.49 -18.72 3.11
CA LEU A 445 -15.70 -18.96 3.89
C LEU A 445 -16.79 -19.57 3.01
N HIS A 446 -17.06 -19.00 1.84
CA HIS A 446 -18.00 -19.54 0.87
C HIS A 446 -17.67 -20.99 0.52
N SER A 447 -16.43 -21.25 0.08
CA SER A 447 -16.00 -22.60 -0.30
C SER A 447 -16.15 -23.60 0.84
N ALA A 448 -15.82 -23.19 2.07
CA ALA A 448 -15.92 -24.05 3.24
C ALA A 448 -17.39 -24.39 3.59
N LEU A 449 -18.29 -23.41 3.51
CA LEU A 449 -19.72 -23.62 3.75
C LEU A 449 -20.32 -24.55 2.68
N VAL A 450 -20.01 -24.33 1.40
CA VAL A 450 -20.47 -25.21 0.31
C VAL A 450 -19.97 -26.65 0.50
N MET A 451 -18.71 -26.83 0.92
CA MET A 451 -18.17 -28.15 1.23
C MET A 451 -18.86 -28.78 2.44
N LYS A 452 -19.20 -28.00 3.46
CA LYS A 452 -19.91 -28.47 4.65
C LYS A 452 -21.29 -28.98 4.28
N PHE A 453 -22.01 -28.27 3.42
CA PHE A 453 -23.28 -28.74 2.84
C PHE A 453 -23.11 -30.06 2.08
N LYS A 454 -22.08 -30.18 1.22
CA LYS A 454 -21.81 -31.42 0.46
C LYS A 454 -21.49 -32.62 1.36
N ASN A 455 -20.90 -32.39 2.54
CA ASN A 455 -20.59 -33.43 3.53
C ASN A 455 -21.81 -33.86 4.37
N GLY A 456 -22.98 -33.26 4.14
CA GLY A 456 -24.21 -33.56 4.86
C GLY A 456 -24.40 -32.66 6.07
N VAL A 457 -25.53 -31.95 6.08
CA VAL A 457 -26.04 -31.13 7.19
C VAL A 457 -27.51 -31.46 7.40
N LYS A 458 -28.05 -31.10 8.57
CA LYS A 458 -29.47 -31.29 8.85
C LYS A 458 -30.31 -30.36 7.97
N ASP A 459 -31.53 -30.77 7.63
CA ASP A 459 -32.40 -30.02 6.70
C ASP A 459 -32.69 -28.58 7.17
N ASP A 460 -32.81 -28.36 8.48
CA ASP A 460 -33.01 -27.05 9.09
C ASP A 460 -31.77 -26.14 9.01
N GLU A 461 -30.58 -26.71 8.84
CA GLU A 461 -29.31 -25.99 8.71
C GLU A 461 -28.97 -25.65 7.25
N VAL A 462 -29.59 -26.30 6.26
CA VAL A 462 -29.27 -26.14 4.83
C VAL A 462 -29.45 -24.69 4.37
N LYS A 463 -30.63 -24.11 4.62
CA LYS A 463 -30.96 -22.77 4.11
C LYS A 463 -30.10 -21.67 4.74
N PRO A 464 -29.93 -21.59 6.07
CA PRO A 464 -29.03 -20.60 6.68
C PRO A 464 -27.59 -20.70 6.18
N LEU A 465 -27.07 -21.92 6.08
CA LEU A 465 -25.68 -22.17 5.66
C LEU A 465 -25.43 -21.73 4.21
N LEU A 466 -26.32 -22.07 3.28
CA LEU A 466 -26.16 -21.68 1.88
C LEU A 466 -26.45 -20.19 1.66
N THR A 467 -27.31 -19.59 2.47
CA THR A 467 -27.51 -18.12 2.45
C THR A 467 -26.23 -17.41 2.85
N GLU A 468 -25.56 -17.85 3.92
CA GLU A 468 -24.26 -17.30 4.32
C GLU A 468 -23.20 -17.53 3.22
N ALA A 469 -23.17 -18.70 2.59
CA ALA A 469 -22.25 -18.97 1.49
C ALA A 469 -22.48 -18.01 0.31
N LYS A 470 -23.74 -17.74 -0.04
CA LYS A 470 -24.10 -16.79 -1.11
C LYS A 470 -23.63 -15.37 -0.77
N LEU A 471 -23.93 -14.89 0.44
CA LEU A 471 -23.51 -13.56 0.88
C LEU A 471 -21.99 -13.44 0.89
N ALA A 472 -21.27 -14.48 1.33
CA ALA A 472 -19.81 -14.47 1.35
C ALA A 472 -19.22 -14.34 -0.07
N VAL A 473 -19.70 -15.09 -1.07
CA VAL A 473 -19.18 -14.96 -2.44
C VAL A 473 -19.55 -13.62 -3.10
N GLU A 474 -20.71 -13.05 -2.75
CA GLU A 474 -21.11 -11.71 -3.20
C GLU A 474 -20.26 -10.60 -2.56
N ASP A 475 -20.01 -10.69 -1.24
CA ASP A 475 -19.11 -9.79 -0.51
C ASP A 475 -17.67 -9.86 -1.05
N ALA A 476 -17.22 -11.06 -1.42
CA ALA A 476 -15.91 -11.27 -2.03
C ALA A 476 -15.77 -10.50 -3.35
N LEU A 477 -16.73 -10.66 -4.27
CA LEU A 477 -16.75 -9.94 -5.55
C LEU A 477 -16.88 -8.43 -5.37
N ASN A 478 -17.76 -7.98 -4.46
CA ASN A 478 -17.94 -6.55 -4.19
C ASN A 478 -16.68 -5.89 -3.62
N SER A 479 -15.88 -6.62 -2.83
CA SER A 479 -14.62 -6.12 -2.29
C SER A 479 -13.59 -5.80 -3.38
N LEU A 480 -13.63 -6.52 -4.51
CA LEU A 480 -12.66 -6.40 -5.62
C LEU A 480 -13.05 -5.39 -6.70
N LYS A 481 -14.23 -4.76 -6.61
CA LYS A 481 -14.77 -3.92 -7.70
C LYS A 481 -13.84 -2.79 -8.16
N ASP A 482 -13.01 -2.29 -7.26
CA ASP A 482 -12.05 -1.20 -7.51
C ASP A 482 -10.61 -1.70 -7.75
N ASP A 483 -10.35 -3.01 -7.64
CA ASP A 483 -9.02 -3.64 -7.83
C ASP A 483 -8.85 -4.23 -9.24
N MET A 484 -9.77 -3.87 -10.14
CA MET A 484 -9.89 -4.45 -11.48
C MET A 484 -8.83 -4.02 -12.47
N GLU A 485 -7.98 -3.05 -12.16
CA GLU A 485 -6.80 -2.73 -12.97
C GLU A 485 -5.58 -3.56 -12.53
N GLU A 486 -5.60 -4.12 -11.31
CA GLU A 486 -4.51 -4.92 -10.75
C GLU A 486 -4.55 -6.37 -11.22
N VAL A 487 -3.37 -6.95 -11.46
CA VAL A 487 -3.25 -8.34 -11.91
C VAL A 487 -3.77 -9.32 -10.85
N SER A 488 -3.45 -9.08 -9.58
CA SER A 488 -3.94 -9.83 -8.41
C SER A 488 -5.47 -9.78 -8.34
N GLY A 489 -6.05 -8.59 -8.40
CA GLY A 489 -7.50 -8.36 -8.37
C GLY A 489 -8.24 -9.09 -9.48
N LYS A 490 -7.81 -8.93 -10.75
CA LYS A 490 -8.39 -9.62 -11.92
C LYS A 490 -8.36 -11.15 -11.78
N LYS A 491 -7.20 -11.71 -11.38
CA LYS A 491 -7.04 -13.15 -11.22
C LYS A 491 -7.96 -13.69 -10.13
N LEU A 492 -8.01 -13.01 -8.98
CA LEU A 492 -8.85 -13.43 -7.86
C LEU A 492 -10.33 -13.33 -8.22
N GLN A 493 -10.76 -12.24 -8.88
CA GLN A 493 -12.15 -12.10 -9.32
C GLN A 493 -12.59 -13.27 -10.21
N SER A 494 -11.78 -13.65 -11.20
CA SER A 494 -12.11 -14.77 -12.11
C SER A 494 -12.32 -16.09 -11.37
N VAL A 495 -11.50 -16.38 -10.34
CA VAL A 495 -11.64 -17.58 -9.51
C VAL A 495 -12.94 -17.56 -8.71
N ILE A 496 -13.29 -16.40 -8.16
CA ILE A 496 -14.50 -16.22 -7.35
C ILE A 496 -15.77 -16.30 -8.22
N GLU A 497 -15.76 -15.71 -9.42
CA GLU A 497 -16.85 -15.82 -10.40
C GLU A 497 -17.10 -17.29 -10.77
N GLY A 498 -16.04 -18.06 -11.01
CA GLY A 498 -16.15 -19.50 -11.23
C GLY A 498 -16.83 -20.21 -10.06
N SER A 499 -16.44 -19.89 -8.82
CA SER A 499 -17.03 -20.46 -7.61
C SER A 499 -18.51 -20.08 -7.46
N LYS A 500 -18.87 -18.83 -7.77
CA LYS A 500 -20.27 -18.35 -7.76
C LYS A 500 -21.12 -19.11 -8.77
N HIS A 501 -20.65 -19.29 -10.00
CA HIS A 501 -21.38 -20.06 -11.02
C HIS A 501 -21.56 -21.53 -10.65
N GLU A 502 -20.55 -22.15 -10.04
CA GLU A 502 -20.66 -23.52 -9.53
C GLU A 502 -21.71 -23.62 -8.42
N PHE A 503 -21.75 -22.66 -7.51
CA PHE A 503 -22.73 -22.57 -6.43
C PHE A 503 -24.17 -22.37 -6.95
N GLU A 504 -24.37 -21.47 -7.91
CA GLU A 504 -25.68 -21.25 -8.55
C GLU A 504 -26.18 -22.52 -9.25
N ARG A 505 -25.28 -23.23 -9.94
CA ARG A 505 -25.59 -24.53 -10.56
C ARG A 505 -25.97 -25.59 -9.51
N LEU A 506 -25.26 -25.64 -8.39
CA LEU A 506 -25.55 -26.55 -7.29
C LEU A 506 -26.95 -26.30 -6.71
N CYS A 507 -27.30 -25.04 -6.46
CA CYS A 507 -28.62 -24.67 -5.92
C CYS A 507 -29.74 -25.05 -6.89
N LYS A 508 -29.56 -24.77 -8.19
CA LYS A 508 -30.51 -25.19 -9.24
C LYS A 508 -30.68 -26.70 -9.31
N GLN A 509 -29.59 -27.47 -9.29
CA GLN A 509 -29.64 -28.95 -9.36
C GLN A 509 -30.34 -29.57 -8.15
N LYS A 510 -30.29 -28.91 -6.99
CA LYS A 510 -30.91 -29.37 -5.75
C LYS A 510 -32.29 -28.74 -5.49
N ASN A 511 -32.82 -27.93 -6.42
CA ASN A 511 -34.06 -27.17 -6.26
C ASN A 511 -34.11 -26.35 -4.95
N LEU A 512 -32.99 -25.69 -4.63
CA LEU A 512 -32.85 -24.86 -3.43
C LEU A 512 -33.05 -23.39 -3.80
N GLU A 513 -34.03 -22.74 -3.17
CA GLU A 513 -34.26 -21.29 -3.26
C GLU A 513 -33.43 -20.55 -2.21
N ILE A 514 -32.23 -20.12 -2.62
CA ILE A 514 -31.21 -19.44 -1.79
C ILE A 514 -30.90 -18.05 -2.36
#